data_AF-A0A652K3R7-F1
#
_entry.id   AF-A0A652K3R7-F1
#
_cell.length_a   1.000
_cell.length_b   1.000
_cell.length_c   1.000
_cell.angle_alpha   90.00
_cell.angle_beta   90.00
_cell.angle_gamma   90.00
#
_symmetry.space_group_name_H-M   'P 1'
#
loop_
_entity.id
_entity.type
_entity.pdbx_description
1 polymer ?
#
loop_
_entity_poly.entity_id
_entity_poly.type
_entity_poly.pdbx_seq_one_letter_code
_entity_poly.pdbx_strand_id
1 'polypeptide(L)'
;MTAPAPPRTGAAQRAAAVAVALLLAVVTALWSGQPSRAAAGAKATVQPLGAPFLPSPDPLRVTIASMVAVSMTVEKNVTIRLSDGTTRVTNQYTFTKLKIRSHMNVTQRAAGHTVTIDVPDEGSLGGYDSAGRPETTTMWGTISNVCVRVLVKICGVQGLLDFFGSLIPLTSGAEDFVGEVYGIRTVDDRAALDSTDNPVHLPGTITVTTP
;
A
#
# COMPACT_ATOMS: atom_id res chain seq x y z
N MET A 1 20.81 78.23 -25.12
CA MET A 1 20.16 76.96 -25.50
C MET A 1 19.90 76.19 -24.22
N THR A 2 18.65 76.15 -23.79
CA THR A 2 18.20 75.63 -22.49
C THR A 2 17.58 74.26 -22.71
N ALA A 3 18.07 73.21 -22.04
CA ALA A 3 17.50 71.87 -22.10
C ALA A 3 16.31 71.75 -21.12
N PRO A 4 15.18 71.11 -21.49
CA PRO A 4 14.04 70.93 -20.61
C PRO A 4 14.17 69.69 -19.71
N ALA A 5 13.65 69.81 -18.48
CA ALA A 5 13.52 68.71 -17.51
C ALA A 5 12.36 67.75 -17.87
N PRO A 6 12.43 66.45 -17.50
CA PRO A 6 11.33 65.52 -17.70
C PRO A 6 10.20 65.69 -16.65
N PRO A 7 8.93 65.43 -17.02
CA PRO A 7 7.77 65.57 -16.15
C PRO A 7 7.62 64.41 -15.15
N ARG A 8 7.19 64.78 -13.93
CA ARG A 8 6.83 63.89 -12.81
C ARG A 8 5.36 63.48 -12.88
N THR A 9 5.06 62.27 -13.34
CA THR A 9 3.71 61.69 -13.21
C THR A 9 3.76 60.17 -13.29
N GLY A 10 3.93 59.48 -12.16
CA GLY A 10 3.93 58.01 -12.12
C GLY A 10 3.53 57.36 -10.79
N ALA A 11 3.38 58.13 -9.71
CA ALA A 11 3.07 57.58 -8.38
C ALA A 11 1.58 57.61 -8.05
N ALA A 12 0.86 58.68 -8.43
CA ALA A 12 -0.55 58.87 -8.07
C ALA A 12 -1.50 57.87 -8.76
N GLN A 13 -1.19 57.46 -10.00
CA GLN A 13 -2.02 56.51 -10.75
C GLN A 13 -1.91 55.07 -10.23
N ARG A 14 -0.77 54.70 -9.62
CA ARG A 14 -0.59 53.36 -9.03
C ARG A 14 -1.30 53.22 -7.68
N ALA A 15 -1.36 54.29 -6.88
CA ALA A 15 -2.08 54.28 -5.61
C ALA A 15 -3.61 54.19 -5.78
N ALA A 16 -4.16 54.87 -6.80
CA ALA A 16 -5.59 54.81 -7.10
C ALA A 16 -6.05 53.41 -7.57
N ALA A 17 -5.24 52.70 -8.36
CA ALA A 17 -5.57 51.36 -8.83
C ALA A 17 -5.58 50.31 -7.70
N VAL A 18 -4.68 50.44 -6.72
CA VAL A 18 -4.59 49.52 -5.57
C VAL A 18 -5.75 49.73 -4.60
N ALA A 19 -6.18 50.98 -4.37
CA ALA A 19 -7.31 51.29 -3.51
C ALA A 19 -8.65 50.78 -4.07
N VAL A 20 -8.86 50.88 -5.39
CA VAL A 20 -10.06 50.36 -6.05
C VAL A 20 -10.10 48.84 -6.04
N ALA A 21 -8.96 48.17 -6.24
CA ALA A 21 -8.87 46.71 -6.19
C ALA A 21 -9.13 46.15 -4.77
N LEU A 22 -8.64 46.84 -3.73
CA LEU A 22 -8.88 46.43 -2.33
C LEU A 22 -10.32 46.67 -1.87
N LEU A 23 -10.96 47.75 -2.32
CA LEU A 23 -12.37 48.01 -2.01
C LEU A 23 -13.32 47.01 -2.71
N LEU A 24 -13.01 46.54 -3.91
CA LEU A 24 -13.77 45.49 -4.59
C LEU A 24 -13.62 44.10 -3.93
N ALA A 25 -12.49 43.81 -3.28
CA ALA A 25 -12.27 42.55 -2.57
C ALA A 25 -12.99 42.48 -1.21
N VAL A 26 -13.25 43.61 -0.56
CA VAL A 26 -13.94 43.64 0.75
C VAL A 26 -15.46 43.61 0.61
N VAL A 27 -16.02 44.14 -0.48
CA VAL A 27 -17.49 44.14 -0.70
C VAL A 27 -18.03 42.77 -1.13
N THR A 28 -17.24 41.93 -1.80
CA THR A 28 -17.67 40.56 -2.15
C THR A 28 -17.60 39.57 -0.99
N ALA A 29 -16.85 39.87 0.07
CA ALA A 29 -16.70 39.02 1.24
C ALA A 29 -17.84 39.16 2.27
N LEU A 30 -18.67 40.21 2.18
CA LEU A 30 -19.70 40.52 3.17
C LEU A 30 -21.14 40.23 2.71
N TRP A 31 -21.34 39.72 1.48
CA TRP A 31 -22.70 39.55 0.92
C TRP A 31 -23.05 38.13 0.42
N SER A 32 -22.19 37.14 0.60
CA SER A 32 -22.55 35.73 0.46
C SER A 32 -22.29 34.96 1.75
N GLY A 33 -23.32 34.86 2.59
CA GLY A 33 -23.37 33.94 3.73
C GLY A 33 -23.40 32.47 3.30
N GLN A 34 -22.35 32.00 2.64
CA GLN A 34 -22.17 30.61 2.24
C GLN A 34 -21.11 29.95 3.12
N PRO A 35 -21.45 28.86 3.84
CA PRO A 35 -20.45 28.08 4.54
C PRO A 35 -19.45 27.57 3.51
N SER A 36 -18.17 27.77 3.80
CA SER A 36 -17.02 27.39 2.98
C SER A 36 -17.05 25.89 2.65
N ARG A 37 -17.80 25.49 1.63
CA ARG A 37 -17.47 24.33 0.82
C ARG A 37 -16.27 24.78 -0.01
N ALA A 38 -15.09 24.56 0.55
CA ALA A 38 -13.88 24.46 -0.26
C ALA A 38 -14.26 23.60 -1.47
N ALA A 39 -14.14 24.20 -2.65
CA ALA A 39 -14.30 23.50 -3.91
C ALA A 39 -13.50 22.20 -3.76
N ALA A 40 -14.21 21.07 -3.81
CA ALA A 40 -13.58 19.79 -3.98
C ALA A 40 -12.76 19.94 -5.27
N GLY A 41 -11.46 20.21 -5.11
CA GLY A 41 -10.51 20.01 -6.18
C GLY A 41 -10.83 18.61 -6.67
N ALA A 42 -11.24 18.51 -7.93
CA ALA A 42 -11.51 17.24 -8.57
C ALA A 42 -10.42 16.29 -8.07
N LYS A 43 -10.80 15.27 -7.29
CA LYS A 43 -9.89 14.19 -6.93
C LYS A 43 -9.21 13.86 -8.24
N ALA A 44 -7.92 14.13 -8.34
CA ALA A 44 -7.16 13.71 -9.51
C ALA A 44 -7.54 12.24 -9.65
N THR A 45 -8.24 11.90 -10.74
CA THR A 45 -8.61 10.52 -10.99
C THR A 45 -7.27 9.83 -11.00
N VAL A 46 -6.97 9.09 -9.92
CA VAL A 46 -5.75 8.31 -9.81
C VAL A 46 -5.94 7.33 -10.94
N GLN A 47 -5.35 7.62 -12.09
CA GLN A 47 -5.32 6.70 -13.21
C GLN A 47 -4.56 5.51 -12.62
N PRO A 48 -5.19 4.35 -12.40
CA PRO A 48 -4.42 3.20 -11.98
C PRO A 48 -3.41 2.99 -13.10
N LEU A 49 -2.14 3.24 -12.78
CA LEU A 49 -1.04 2.93 -13.68
C LEU A 49 -1.20 1.44 -13.94
N GLY A 50 -1.68 1.10 -15.15
CA GLY A 50 -1.78 -0.27 -15.66
C GLY A 50 -0.42 -0.89 -15.90
N ALA A 51 0.56 -0.61 -15.05
CA ALA A 51 1.76 -1.40 -14.91
C ALA A 51 1.37 -2.59 -14.04
N PRO A 52 1.53 -3.85 -14.50
CA PRO A 52 1.54 -4.95 -13.55
C PRO A 52 2.66 -4.60 -12.57
N PHE A 53 2.35 -4.44 -11.28
CA PHE A 53 3.38 -4.42 -10.25
C PHE A 53 4.14 -5.74 -10.39
N LEU A 54 5.21 -5.72 -11.18
CA LEU A 54 6.06 -6.88 -11.36
C LEU A 54 6.76 -7.08 -10.02
N PRO A 55 6.84 -8.32 -9.53
CA PRO A 55 7.52 -8.61 -8.29
C PRO A 55 8.94 -8.00 -8.26
N SER A 56 9.29 -7.41 -7.13
CA SER A 56 10.60 -6.78 -6.91
C SER A 56 11.71 -7.83 -6.98
N PRO A 57 12.91 -7.55 -7.53
CA PRO A 57 14.05 -8.47 -7.43
C PRO A 57 14.56 -8.62 -5.99
N ASP A 58 14.38 -7.59 -5.16
CA ASP A 58 14.69 -7.60 -3.73
C ASP A 58 13.44 -8.03 -2.95
N PRO A 59 13.40 -9.24 -2.36
CA PRO A 59 12.22 -9.72 -1.66
C PRO A 59 12.00 -9.02 -0.32
N LEU A 60 10.74 -8.93 0.07
CA LEU A 60 10.29 -8.52 1.39
C LEU A 60 10.46 -9.71 2.34
N ARG A 61 11.29 -9.58 3.37
CA ARG A 61 11.31 -10.54 4.46
C ARG A 61 10.17 -10.21 5.42
N VAL A 62 9.20 -11.11 5.49
CA VAL A 62 7.99 -10.99 6.30
C VAL A 62 8.06 -11.96 7.47
N THR A 63 7.83 -11.44 8.67
CA THR A 63 7.64 -12.24 9.88
C THR A 63 6.31 -11.88 10.51
N ILE A 64 5.51 -12.87 10.91
CA ILE A 64 4.22 -12.66 11.55
C ILE A 64 4.12 -13.60 12.76
N ALA A 65 3.95 -13.02 13.95
CA ALA A 65 3.84 -13.78 15.18
C ALA A 65 2.57 -14.62 15.23
N SER A 66 1.43 -14.06 14.82
CA SER A 66 0.15 -14.74 14.78
C SER A 66 -0.76 -14.23 13.66
N MET A 67 -1.40 -15.14 12.93
CA MET A 67 -2.34 -14.83 11.85
C MET A 67 -3.49 -15.83 11.79
N VAL A 68 -4.56 -15.47 11.08
CA VAL A 68 -5.70 -16.35 10.77
C VAL A 68 -6.18 -16.11 9.34
N ALA A 69 -6.57 -17.18 8.66
CA ALA A 69 -7.26 -17.13 7.38
C ALA A 69 -8.18 -18.34 7.19
N VAL A 70 -9.04 -18.32 6.18
CA VAL A 70 -9.83 -19.51 5.84
C VAL A 70 -8.89 -20.63 5.38
N SER A 71 -8.09 -20.35 4.36
CA SER A 71 -7.11 -21.28 3.84
C SER A 71 -6.10 -20.56 2.96
N MET A 72 -5.01 -21.25 2.67
CA MET A 72 -4.01 -20.84 1.69
C MET A 72 -3.67 -22.04 0.82
N THR A 73 -3.70 -21.88 -0.50
CA THR A 73 -3.23 -22.91 -1.44
C THR A 73 -1.80 -22.62 -1.89
N VAL A 74 -1.08 -23.68 -2.24
CA VAL A 74 0.31 -23.64 -2.71
C VAL A 74 0.42 -24.25 -4.09
N GLU A 75 1.07 -23.52 -4.99
CA GLU A 75 1.63 -24.03 -6.23
C GLU A 75 3.14 -23.84 -6.21
N LYS A 76 3.89 -24.92 -6.36
CA LYS A 76 5.36 -24.91 -6.23
C LYS A 76 6.03 -24.72 -7.58
N ASN A 77 7.24 -24.16 -7.57
CA ASN A 77 8.11 -24.04 -8.73
C ASN A 77 7.52 -23.24 -9.90
N VAL A 78 6.73 -22.21 -9.60
CA VAL A 78 6.25 -21.26 -10.60
C VAL A 78 7.40 -20.36 -11.05
N THR A 79 7.45 -20.05 -12.35
CA THR A 79 8.43 -19.09 -12.89
C THR A 79 7.77 -17.72 -12.97
N ILE A 80 8.31 -16.75 -12.23
CA ILE A 80 7.87 -15.34 -12.26
C ILE A 80 8.88 -14.49 -13.01
N ARG A 81 8.40 -13.38 -13.58
CA ARG A 81 9.24 -12.32 -14.15
C ARG A 81 9.30 -11.14 -13.17
N LEU A 82 10.50 -10.74 -12.82
CA LEU A 82 10.78 -9.66 -11.88
C LEU A 82 10.80 -8.30 -12.59
N SER A 83 10.73 -7.21 -11.82
CA SER A 83 10.69 -5.85 -12.35
C SER A 83 11.98 -5.41 -13.06
N ASP A 84 13.11 -6.04 -12.78
CA ASP A 84 14.39 -5.85 -13.49
C ASP A 84 14.47 -6.63 -14.81
N GLY A 85 13.41 -7.37 -15.15
CA GLY A 85 13.31 -8.19 -16.35
C GLY A 85 13.83 -9.61 -16.21
N THR A 86 14.47 -9.96 -15.09
CA THR A 86 14.95 -11.32 -14.81
C THR A 86 13.80 -12.27 -14.47
N THR A 87 14.08 -13.58 -14.42
CA THR A 87 13.11 -14.59 -14.00
C THR A 87 13.58 -15.31 -12.74
N ARG A 88 12.61 -15.74 -11.93
CA ARG A 88 12.85 -16.47 -10.69
C ARG A 88 11.87 -17.63 -10.57
N VAL A 89 12.37 -18.79 -10.14
CA VAL A 89 11.52 -19.93 -9.75
C VAL A 89 11.20 -19.79 -8.26
N THR A 90 9.93 -19.78 -7.92
CA THR A 90 9.42 -19.59 -6.55
C THR A 90 8.10 -20.33 -6.34
N ASN A 91 7.45 -20.17 -5.19
CA ASN A 91 6.10 -20.67 -4.98
C ASN A 91 5.06 -19.56 -5.14
N GLN A 92 3.86 -19.96 -5.55
CA GLN A 92 2.67 -19.12 -5.58
C GLN A 92 1.73 -19.56 -4.46
N TYR A 93 1.29 -18.59 -3.67
CA TYR A 93 0.35 -18.78 -2.58
C TYR A 93 -0.94 -18.03 -2.89
N THR A 94 -2.09 -18.70 -2.80
CA THR A 94 -3.39 -18.06 -3.07
C THR A 94 -4.27 -18.10 -1.81
N PHE A 95 -4.86 -16.96 -1.46
CA PHE A 95 -5.73 -16.80 -0.29
C PHE A 95 -6.69 -15.62 -0.50
N THR A 96 -7.74 -15.54 0.31
CA THR A 96 -8.67 -14.39 0.27
C THR A 96 -8.23 -13.26 1.21
N LYS A 97 -8.22 -13.53 2.52
CA LYS A 97 -7.80 -12.58 3.56
C LYS A 97 -6.97 -13.31 4.61
N LEU A 98 -5.76 -12.82 4.83
CA LEU A 98 -4.91 -13.17 5.97
C LEU A 98 -5.02 -12.04 6.98
N LYS A 99 -5.68 -12.29 8.11
CA LYS A 99 -5.72 -11.34 9.22
C LYS A 99 -4.53 -11.59 10.13
N ILE A 100 -3.74 -10.55 10.34
CA ILE A 100 -2.66 -10.52 11.31
C ILE A 100 -3.30 -10.21 12.68
N ARG A 101 -3.03 -11.07 13.68
CA ARG A 101 -3.59 -10.94 15.04
C ARG A 101 -2.60 -10.35 16.03
N SER A 102 -1.33 -10.30 15.66
CA SER A 102 -0.23 -9.84 16.51
C SER A 102 0.92 -9.33 15.64
N HIS A 103 2.04 -9.00 16.27
CA HIS A 103 3.20 -8.38 15.67
C HIS A 103 3.58 -8.95 14.29
N MET A 104 3.66 -8.05 13.30
CA MET A 104 4.24 -8.33 11.99
C MET A 104 5.39 -7.36 11.73
N ASN A 105 6.48 -7.90 11.21
CA ASN A 105 7.61 -7.11 10.76
C ASN A 105 7.93 -7.45 9.30
N VAL A 106 8.03 -6.41 8.48
CA VAL A 106 8.44 -6.50 7.08
C VAL A 106 9.74 -5.74 6.92
N THR A 107 10.75 -6.39 6.35
CA THR A 107 12.01 -5.73 5.99
C THR A 107 12.30 -5.91 4.51
N GLN A 108 12.70 -4.84 3.86
CA GLN A 108 13.25 -4.88 2.50
C GLN A 108 14.62 -4.22 2.50
N ARG A 109 15.58 -4.85 1.84
CA ARG A 109 16.88 -4.26 1.57
C ARG A 109 17.04 -4.09 0.08
N ALA A 110 17.18 -2.85 -0.36
CA ALA A 110 17.31 -2.51 -1.77
C ALA A 110 18.31 -1.35 -1.91
N ALA A 111 19.26 -1.48 -2.83
CA ALA A 111 20.26 -0.45 -3.13
C ALA A 111 20.97 0.16 -1.90
N GLY A 112 21.28 -0.66 -0.88
CA GLY A 112 21.94 -0.21 0.36
C GLY A 112 21.01 0.44 1.40
N HIS A 113 19.74 0.67 1.06
CA HIS A 113 18.72 1.13 1.99
C HIS A 113 17.99 -0.04 2.66
N THR A 114 17.55 0.12 3.91
CA THR A 114 16.65 -0.83 4.58
C THR A 114 15.34 -0.15 4.89
N VAL A 115 14.24 -0.65 4.33
CA VAL A 115 12.88 -0.27 4.72
C VAL A 115 12.38 -1.30 5.71
N THR A 116 11.88 -0.85 6.85
CA THR A 116 11.23 -1.69 7.86
C THR A 116 9.82 -1.20 8.10
N ILE A 117 8.84 -2.08 8.07
CA ILE A 117 7.46 -1.82 8.47
C ILE A 117 7.20 -2.67 9.70
N ASP A 118 6.91 -2.02 10.82
CA ASP A 118 6.58 -2.69 12.09
C ASP A 118 5.12 -2.47 12.41
N VAL A 119 4.33 -3.54 12.42
CA VAL A 119 2.90 -3.55 12.72
C VAL A 119 2.73 -4.20 14.09
N PRO A 120 2.53 -3.41 15.16
CA PRO A 120 2.57 -3.94 16.52
C PRO A 120 1.36 -4.82 16.89
N ASP A 121 0.21 -4.50 16.31
CA ASP A 121 -1.08 -5.07 16.71
C ASP A 121 -1.69 -5.93 15.59
N GLU A 122 -2.62 -5.35 14.82
CA GLU A 122 -3.37 -6.04 13.77
C GLU A 122 -3.05 -5.47 12.39
N GLY A 123 -3.32 -6.27 11.36
CA GLY A 123 -3.21 -5.87 9.96
C GLY A 123 -3.89 -6.91 9.06
N SER A 124 -3.82 -6.70 7.75
CA SER A 124 -4.26 -7.72 6.80
C SER A 124 -3.51 -7.71 5.48
N LEU A 125 -3.38 -8.90 4.91
CA LEU A 125 -2.98 -9.13 3.52
C LEU A 125 -4.18 -9.75 2.77
N GLY A 126 -4.44 -9.28 1.56
CA GLY A 126 -5.68 -9.56 0.85
C GLY A 126 -6.89 -8.95 1.55
N GLY A 127 -8.09 -9.17 1.00
CA GLY A 127 -9.25 -8.46 1.51
C GLY A 127 -10.56 -8.76 0.80
N TYR A 128 -11.46 -7.79 0.95
CA TYR A 128 -12.76 -7.78 0.31
C TYR A 128 -12.85 -6.53 -0.57
N ASP A 129 -13.61 -6.62 -1.65
CA ASP A 129 -13.93 -5.46 -2.48
C ASP A 129 -14.82 -4.46 -1.70
N SER A 130 -15.09 -3.31 -2.30
CA SER A 130 -15.94 -2.26 -1.69
C SER A 130 -17.39 -2.70 -1.45
N ALA A 131 -17.82 -3.82 -2.03
CA ALA A 131 -19.12 -4.45 -1.79
C ALA A 131 -19.06 -5.57 -0.74
N GLY A 132 -17.92 -5.75 -0.07
CA GLY A 132 -17.71 -6.78 0.94
C GLY A 132 -17.55 -8.20 0.39
N ARG A 133 -17.24 -8.34 -0.91
CA ARG A 133 -17.03 -9.65 -1.55
C ARG A 133 -15.57 -10.08 -1.45
N PRO A 134 -15.29 -11.36 -1.17
CA PRO A 134 -13.92 -11.84 -1.01
C PRO A 134 -13.12 -11.67 -2.30
N GLU A 135 -11.90 -11.14 -2.18
CA GLU A 135 -10.97 -11.02 -3.29
C GLU A 135 -9.83 -12.03 -3.18
N THR A 136 -9.60 -12.75 -4.27
CA THR A 136 -8.51 -13.69 -4.45
C THR A 136 -7.21 -12.91 -4.56
N THR A 137 -6.31 -13.18 -3.61
CA THR A 137 -4.98 -12.59 -3.52
C THR A 137 -3.95 -13.67 -3.78
N THR A 138 -2.99 -13.34 -4.63
CA THR A 138 -1.84 -14.18 -4.96
C THR A 138 -0.58 -13.53 -4.40
N MET A 139 0.26 -14.34 -3.76
CA MET A 139 1.56 -13.96 -3.23
C MET A 139 2.63 -14.84 -3.83
N TRP A 140 3.72 -14.25 -4.33
CA TRP A 140 4.86 -14.99 -4.86
C TRP A 140 6.04 -14.88 -3.92
N GLY A 141 6.57 -16.02 -3.51
CA GLY A 141 7.60 -16.04 -2.50
C GLY A 141 7.99 -17.43 -2.02
N THR A 142 8.76 -17.47 -0.96
CA THR A 142 9.10 -18.67 -0.22
C THR A 142 8.68 -18.48 1.23
N ILE A 143 7.96 -19.45 1.79
CA ILE A 143 7.74 -19.53 3.22
C ILE A 143 8.78 -20.52 3.76
N SER A 144 9.57 -20.10 4.73
CA SER A 144 10.56 -20.97 5.38
C SER A 144 9.99 -21.62 6.64
N ASN A 145 9.06 -20.95 7.32
CA ASN A 145 8.39 -21.49 8.49
C ASN A 145 6.96 -20.97 8.64
N VAL A 146 6.10 -21.82 9.20
CA VAL A 146 4.74 -21.51 9.64
C VAL A 146 4.29 -22.67 10.53
N CYS A 147 3.60 -22.37 11.62
CA CYS A 147 3.04 -23.38 12.50
C CYS A 147 1.52 -23.27 12.58
N VAL A 148 0.81 -24.38 12.44
CA VAL A 148 -0.66 -24.44 12.60
C VAL A 148 -1.01 -25.36 13.77
N ARG A 149 -1.99 -24.95 14.57
CA ARG A 149 -2.51 -25.75 15.69
C ARG A 149 -3.91 -26.24 15.36
N VAL A 150 -4.06 -27.54 15.09
CA VAL A 150 -5.38 -28.17 14.88
C VAL A 150 -5.70 -29.11 16.04
N LEU A 151 -4.90 -30.17 16.20
CA LEU A 151 -4.91 -31.05 17.37
C LEU A 151 -3.52 -31.12 18.02
N VAL A 152 -2.49 -31.16 17.18
CA VAL A 152 -1.08 -31.01 17.55
C VAL A 152 -0.50 -29.80 16.80
N LYS A 153 0.55 -29.17 17.34
CA LYS A 153 1.28 -28.08 16.66
C LYS A 153 2.13 -28.70 15.56
N ILE A 154 1.79 -28.42 14.30
CA ILE A 154 2.56 -28.83 13.12
C ILE A 154 3.31 -27.59 12.64
N CYS A 155 4.63 -27.70 12.49
CA CYS A 155 5.49 -26.60 12.08
C CYS A 155 6.26 -26.92 10.79
N GLY A 156 6.63 -25.86 10.09
CA GLY A 156 7.36 -25.93 8.84
C GLY A 156 6.45 -26.20 7.65
N VAL A 157 6.85 -25.68 6.48
CA VAL A 157 6.05 -25.80 5.26
C VAL A 157 5.97 -27.25 4.79
N GLN A 158 7.06 -28.02 4.87
CA GLN A 158 7.05 -29.43 4.48
C GLN A 158 6.06 -30.24 5.33
N GLY A 159 6.13 -30.12 6.67
CA GLY A 159 5.22 -30.82 7.56
C GLY A 159 3.74 -30.47 7.35
N LEU A 160 3.43 -29.20 7.04
CA LEU A 160 2.05 -28.81 6.70
C LEU A 160 1.59 -29.40 5.37
N LEU A 161 2.46 -29.41 4.35
CA LEU A 161 2.11 -29.97 3.04
C LEU A 161 2.01 -31.49 3.07
N ASP A 162 2.80 -32.19 3.90
CA ASP A 162 2.69 -33.63 4.08
C ASP A 162 1.37 -34.01 4.78
N PHE A 163 0.91 -33.17 5.70
CA PHE A 163 -0.34 -33.40 6.44
C PHE A 163 -1.60 -32.98 5.67
N PHE A 164 -1.59 -31.81 5.03
CA PHE A 164 -2.78 -31.23 4.38
C PHE A 164 -2.74 -31.22 2.84
N GLY A 165 -1.62 -31.59 2.21
CA GLY A 165 -1.44 -31.47 0.76
C GLY A 165 -1.20 -30.02 0.32
N SER A 166 -1.68 -29.64 -0.86
CA SER A 166 -1.48 -28.28 -1.42
C SER A 166 -2.36 -27.20 -0.77
N LEU A 167 -3.24 -27.55 0.16
CA LEU A 167 -4.13 -26.64 0.88
C LEU A 167 -3.74 -26.59 2.35
N ILE A 168 -3.39 -25.43 2.89
CA ILE A 168 -3.07 -25.24 4.30
C ILE A 168 -4.26 -24.53 4.97
N PRO A 169 -5.03 -25.21 5.84
CA PRO A 169 -6.09 -24.56 6.61
C PRO A 169 -5.46 -23.67 7.68
N LEU A 170 -5.92 -22.44 7.78
CA LEU A 170 -5.41 -21.44 8.74
C LEU A 170 -6.51 -20.94 9.69
N THR A 171 -7.67 -21.62 9.71
CA THR A 171 -8.88 -21.19 10.43
C THR A 171 -8.69 -21.18 11.94
N SER A 172 -7.92 -22.14 12.45
CA SER A 172 -7.54 -22.22 13.86
C SER A 172 -6.41 -21.27 14.24
N GLY A 173 -5.87 -20.54 13.26
CA GLY A 173 -4.72 -19.65 13.41
C GLY A 173 -3.40 -20.32 13.05
N ALA A 174 -2.43 -19.49 12.71
CA ALA A 174 -1.05 -19.86 12.48
C ALA A 174 -0.10 -18.92 13.22
N GLU A 175 1.05 -19.46 13.59
CA GLU A 175 2.08 -18.80 14.38
C GLU A 175 3.44 -18.92 13.69
N ASP A 176 4.38 -18.07 14.10
CA ASP A 176 5.80 -18.16 13.73
C ASP A 176 6.03 -18.14 12.21
N PHE A 177 5.22 -17.36 11.48
CA PHE A 177 5.35 -17.24 10.03
C PHE A 177 6.63 -16.51 9.67
N VAL A 178 7.41 -17.08 8.76
CA VAL A 178 8.60 -16.47 8.18
C VAL A 178 8.62 -16.74 6.68
N GLY A 179 8.74 -15.70 5.88
CA GLY A 179 8.84 -15.84 4.42
C GLY A 179 9.55 -14.68 3.73
N GLU A 180 9.99 -14.94 2.51
CA GLU A 180 10.47 -13.95 1.55
C GLU A 180 9.42 -13.79 0.46
N VAL A 181 8.96 -12.56 0.22
CA VAL A 181 7.85 -12.25 -0.68
C VAL A 181 8.35 -11.29 -1.76
N TYR A 182 8.31 -11.72 -3.02
CA TYR A 182 8.66 -10.87 -4.16
C TYR A 182 7.50 -9.95 -4.56
N GLY A 183 6.27 -10.35 -4.30
CA GLY A 183 5.08 -9.53 -4.57
C GLY A 183 3.78 -10.14 -4.05
N ILE A 184 2.79 -9.27 -3.88
CA ILE A 184 1.41 -9.60 -3.50
C ILE A 184 0.49 -8.88 -4.49
N ARG A 185 -0.52 -9.58 -5.01
CA ARG A 185 -1.46 -9.03 -5.99
C ARG A 185 -2.84 -9.63 -5.82
N THR A 186 -3.85 -8.77 -5.83
CA THR A 186 -5.24 -9.18 -6.07
C THR A 186 -5.41 -9.57 -7.54
N VAL A 187 -5.93 -10.76 -7.81
CA VAL A 187 -6.13 -11.27 -9.17
C VAL A 187 -7.54 -11.02 -9.70
N ASP A 188 -8.45 -10.52 -8.86
CA ASP A 188 -9.79 -10.13 -9.28
C ASP A 188 -9.81 -8.71 -9.88
N ASP A 189 -10.56 -8.53 -10.97
CA ASP A 189 -10.77 -7.23 -11.65
C ASP A 189 -11.64 -6.25 -10.86
N ARG A 190 -11.88 -6.54 -9.57
CA ARG A 190 -12.74 -5.76 -8.67
C ARG A 190 -11.96 -5.01 -7.60
N ALA A 191 -10.63 -5.03 -7.68
CA ALA A 191 -9.73 -4.42 -6.70
C ALA A 191 -10.22 -3.01 -6.33
N ALA A 192 -10.73 -2.89 -5.10
CA ALA A 192 -11.19 -1.63 -4.54
C ALA A 192 -10.00 -0.68 -4.26
N LEU A 193 -9.55 0.04 -5.30
CA LEU A 193 -8.42 0.99 -5.25
C LEU A 193 -8.61 2.13 -4.24
N ASP A 194 -9.86 2.45 -3.90
CA ASP A 194 -10.22 3.45 -2.88
C ASP A 194 -10.45 2.83 -1.47
N SER A 195 -10.26 1.52 -1.30
CA SER A 195 -10.46 0.82 -0.03
C SER A 195 -9.17 0.74 0.76
N THR A 196 -9.26 1.02 2.07
CA THR A 196 -8.16 0.77 3.02
C THR A 196 -7.83 -0.72 3.19
N ASP A 197 -8.66 -1.61 2.65
CA ASP A 197 -8.56 -3.07 2.76
C ASP A 197 -7.90 -3.75 1.53
N ASN A 198 -7.21 -3.03 0.63
CA ASN A 198 -6.72 -3.64 -0.61
C ASN A 198 -5.33 -3.17 -1.11
N PRO A 199 -4.43 -4.08 -1.53
CA PRO A 199 -4.33 -5.51 -1.16
C PRO A 199 -3.62 -5.73 0.19
N VAL A 200 -3.14 -4.65 0.81
CA VAL A 200 -2.28 -4.69 2.00
C VAL A 200 -2.67 -3.57 2.93
N HIS A 201 -3.07 -3.90 4.16
CA HIS A 201 -3.32 -2.95 5.23
C HIS A 201 -2.38 -3.24 6.40
N LEU A 202 -1.35 -2.42 6.55
CA LEU A 202 -0.32 -2.56 7.58
C LEU A 202 -0.29 -1.27 8.42
N PRO A 203 -1.18 -1.12 9.41
CA PRO A 203 -1.20 0.04 10.29
C PRO A 203 -0.01 -0.04 11.24
N GLY A 204 1.14 0.39 10.75
CA GLY A 204 2.43 0.25 11.42
C GLY A 204 3.34 1.43 11.19
N THR A 205 4.51 1.38 11.81
CA THR A 205 5.55 2.40 11.64
C THR A 205 6.46 2.00 10.49
N ILE A 206 6.65 2.91 9.53
CA ILE A 206 7.63 2.74 8.46
C ILE A 206 8.91 3.45 8.85
N THR A 207 10.02 2.71 8.88
CA THR A 207 11.36 3.24 9.11
C THR A 207 12.22 2.99 7.89
N VAL A 208 12.95 4.01 7.43
CA VAL A 208 13.92 3.89 6.34
C VAL A 208 15.31 4.21 6.89
N THR A 209 16.21 3.25 6.79
CA THR A 209 17.63 3.43 7.13
C THR A 209 18.42 3.64 5.85
N THR A 210 19.12 4.76 5.77
CA THR A 210 20.09 5.07 4.72
C THR A 210 21.50 4.61 5.12
N PRO A 211 22.41 4.37 4.16
CA PRO A 211 23.81 4.08 4.43
C PRO A 211 24.50 5.13 5.32
#